data_AF-A0A7C3QDD9-F1
#
_entry.id   AF-A0A7C3QDD9-F1
#
_cell.length_a   1.000
_cell.length_b   1.000
_cell.length_c   1.000
_cell.angle_alpha   90.00
_cell.angle_beta   90.00
_cell.angle_gamma   90.00
#
_symmetry.space_group_name_H-M   'P 1'
#
loop_
_entity.id
_entity.type
_entity.pdbx_description
1 polymer ?
#
loop_
_entity_poly.entity_id
_entity_poly.type
_entity_poly.pdbx_seq_one_letter_code
_entity_poly.pdbx_strand_id
1 'polypeptide(L)'
;MPEPFQSIRWQDLLDVLVVAFILYWLFTTLKGTLALKMLIGLAMLLMALVLAKWVGLYTVDWLATGFWSQIVLALVILFHPEIRRALARIGQSPFNRSLSEAEESRTIDEIAKASVALANKRIGAILVLERDIDLKDVVEMGIPMDAVVSKELLT
;
A
#
# COMPACT_ATOMS: atom_id res chain seq x y z
N MET A 1 -4.42 -49.14 0.56
CA MET A 1 -4.72 -47.78 1.02
C MET A 1 -3.60 -47.39 1.98
N PRO A 2 -2.68 -46.46 1.64
CA PRO A 2 -1.59 -46.09 2.54
C PRO A 2 -2.02 -44.96 3.48
N GLU A 3 -1.71 -45.14 4.77
CA GLU A 3 -1.94 -44.24 5.90
C GLU A 3 -1.20 -42.88 5.75
N PRO A 4 -1.85 -41.71 5.90
CA PRO A 4 -1.26 -40.40 5.59
C PRO A 4 -0.35 -39.80 6.70
N PHE A 5 -0.01 -40.55 7.76
CA PHE A 5 0.55 -39.96 8.99
C PHE A 5 2.01 -40.35 9.34
N GLN A 6 2.74 -41.08 8.49
CA GLN A 6 4.08 -41.60 8.85
C GLN A 6 5.30 -40.93 8.20
N SER A 7 5.15 -39.77 7.55
CA SER A 7 6.33 -39.05 7.05
C SER A 7 6.21 -37.54 7.16
N ILE A 8 6.04 -37.02 8.38
CA ILE A 8 6.38 -35.62 8.65
C ILE A 8 7.90 -35.53 8.58
N ARG A 9 8.41 -35.05 7.46
CA ARG A 9 9.82 -34.76 7.28
C ARG A 9 10.13 -33.43 7.97
N TRP A 10 11.35 -33.26 8.45
CA TRP A 10 11.83 -31.96 8.96
C TRP A 10 11.71 -30.84 7.91
N GLN A 11 11.67 -31.23 6.63
CA GLN A 11 11.38 -30.37 5.48
C GLN A 11 9.98 -29.77 5.53
N ASP A 12 8.97 -30.54 5.96
CA ASP A 12 7.58 -30.06 6.06
C ASP A 12 7.45 -29.02 7.19
N LEU A 13 8.16 -29.24 8.31
CA LEU A 13 8.23 -28.26 9.40
C LEU A 13 8.89 -26.95 8.93
N LEU A 14 10.00 -27.05 8.19
CA LEU A 14 10.73 -25.89 7.68
C LEU A 14 9.89 -25.15 6.62
N ASP A 15 9.19 -25.88 5.74
CA ASP A 15 8.31 -25.31 4.74
C ASP A 15 7.14 -24.55 5.38
N VAL A 16 6.44 -25.16 6.34
CA VAL A 16 5.36 -24.50 7.09
C VAL A 16 5.87 -23.26 7.82
N LEU A 17 7.07 -23.29 8.41
CA LEU A 17 7.65 -22.17 9.13
C LEU A 17 8.02 -21.01 8.19
N VAL A 18 8.60 -21.32 7.02
CA VAL A 18 8.91 -20.33 5.98
C VAL A 18 7.63 -19.72 5.42
N VAL A 19 6.65 -20.53 5.05
CA VAL A 19 5.33 -20.06 4.55
C VAL A 19 4.63 -19.22 5.61
N ALA A 20 4.64 -19.65 6.88
CA ALA A 20 4.05 -18.89 7.98
C ALA A 20 4.75 -17.54 8.18
N PHE A 21 6.09 -17.49 8.08
CA PHE A 21 6.84 -16.24 8.17
C PHE A 21 6.51 -15.29 7.01
N ILE A 22 6.46 -15.79 5.78
CA ILE A 22 6.09 -15.00 4.60
C ILE A 22 4.67 -14.46 4.72
N LEU A 23 3.71 -15.31 5.12
CA LEU A 23 2.33 -14.90 5.36
C LEU A 23 2.24 -13.85 6.48
N TYR A 24 2.94 -14.07 7.59
CA TYR A 24 2.97 -13.11 8.70
C TYR A 24 3.51 -11.74 8.28
N TRP A 25 4.61 -11.73 7.52
CA TRP A 25 5.20 -10.52 6.97
C TRP A 25 4.20 -9.82 6.04
N LEU A 26 3.61 -10.57 5.09
CA LEU A 26 2.62 -10.06 4.15
C LEU A 26 1.38 -9.47 4.86
N PHE A 27 0.83 -10.16 5.86
CA PHE A 27 -0.31 -9.68 6.64
C PHE A 27 0.01 -8.41 7.42
N THR A 28 1.20 -8.33 8.01
CA THR A 28 1.64 -7.15 8.75
C THR A 28 1.86 -5.96 7.82
N THR A 29 2.42 -6.18 6.62
CA THR A 29 2.62 -5.12 5.61
C THR A 29 1.30 -4.63 5.00
N LEU A 30 0.31 -5.51 4.84
CA LEU A 30 -1.00 -5.13 4.29
C LEU A 30 -1.91 -4.46 5.32
N LYS A 31 -1.69 -4.66 6.62
CA LYS A 31 -2.52 -4.08 7.69
C LYS A 31 -2.57 -2.55 7.59
N GLY A 32 -3.78 -2.01 7.52
CA GLY A 32 -4.02 -0.56 7.44
C GLY A 32 -3.88 0.03 6.03
N THR A 33 -3.51 -0.76 5.02
CA THR A 33 -3.44 -0.30 3.63
C THR A 33 -4.80 -0.30 2.96
N LEU A 34 -4.95 0.51 1.92
CA LEU A 34 -6.10 0.47 1.02
C LEU A 34 -6.28 -0.94 0.42
N ALA A 35 -5.17 -1.65 0.14
CA ALA A 35 -5.18 -3.01 -0.39
C ALA A 35 -5.92 -4.00 0.52
N LEU A 36 -5.82 -3.88 1.85
CA LEU A 36 -6.58 -4.76 2.76
C LEU A 36 -8.09 -4.54 2.65
N LYS A 37 -8.53 -3.27 2.52
CA LYS A 37 -9.96 -2.96 2.33
C LYS A 37 -10.48 -3.55 1.02
N MET A 38 -9.70 -3.45 -0.05
CA MET A 38 -10.02 -4.02 -1.36
C MET A 38 -10.06 -5.55 -1.31
N LEU A 39 -9.10 -6.19 -0.62
CA LEU A 39 -9.05 -7.64 -0.43
C LEU A 39 -10.28 -8.15 0.33
N ILE A 40 -10.69 -7.47 1.41
CA ILE A 40 -11.89 -7.82 2.18
C ILE A 40 -13.15 -7.69 1.30
N GLY A 41 -13.27 -6.60 0.52
CA GLY A 41 -14.38 -6.42 -0.41
C GLY A 41 -14.45 -7.51 -1.48
N LEU A 42 -13.31 -7.87 -2.06
CA LEU A 42 -13.21 -8.97 -3.02
C LEU A 42 -13.55 -10.33 -2.38
N ALA A 43 -13.05 -10.60 -1.18
CA ALA A 43 -13.36 -11.84 -0.45
C ALA A 43 -14.85 -11.94 -0.13
N MET A 44 -15.49 -10.83 0.26
CA MET A 44 -16.93 -10.78 0.50
C MET A 44 -17.74 -11.03 -0.78
N LEU A 45 -17.32 -10.46 -1.92
CA LEU A 45 -17.93 -10.73 -3.23
C LEU A 45 -17.80 -12.20 -3.61
N LEU A 46 -16.60 -12.78 -3.49
CA LEU A 46 -16.36 -14.20 -3.78
C LEU A 46 -17.21 -15.11 -2.88
N MET A 47 -17.32 -14.78 -1.60
CA MET A 47 -18.14 -15.51 -0.65
C MET A 47 -19.62 -15.47 -1.05
N ALA A 48 -20.12 -14.31 -1.50
CA ALA A 48 -21.49 -14.16 -2.00
C ALA A 48 -21.74 -15.02 -3.26
N LEU A 49 -20.78 -15.09 -4.19
CA LEU A 49 -20.90 -15.92 -5.39
C LEU A 49 -20.91 -17.42 -5.06
N VAL A 50 -20.04 -17.86 -4.14
CA VAL A 50 -20.02 -19.25 -3.67
C VAL A 50 -21.33 -19.61 -2.98
N LEU A 51 -21.85 -18.72 -2.12
CA LEU A 51 -23.16 -18.89 -1.48
C LEU A 51 -24.28 -18.96 -2.50
N ALA A 52 -24.28 -18.10 -3.53
CA ALA A 52 -25.29 -18.11 -4.57
C ALA A 52 -25.30 -19.45 -5.36
N LYS A 53 -24.12 -20.00 -5.64
CA LYS A 53 -23.97 -21.34 -6.23
C LYS A 53 -24.51 -22.44 -5.31
N TRP A 54 -24.26 -22.34 -4.02
CA TRP A 54 -24.75 -23.29 -3.02
C TRP A 54 -26.28 -23.27 -2.89
N VAL A 55 -26.90 -22.09 -3.00
CA VAL A 55 -28.36 -21.91 -2.96
C VAL A 55 -29.03 -22.31 -4.29
N GLY A 56 -28.26 -22.58 -5.35
CA GLY A 56 -28.78 -23.03 -6.64
C GLY A 56 -29.33 -21.91 -7.53
N LEU A 57 -28.85 -20.68 -7.36
CA LEU A 57 -29.26 -19.53 -8.18
C LEU A 57 -28.67 -19.63 -9.59
N TYR A 58 -29.38 -20.29 -10.50
CA TYR A 58 -28.94 -20.57 -11.88
C TYR A 58 -28.47 -19.32 -12.64
N THR A 59 -29.21 -18.21 -12.56
CA THR A 59 -28.84 -16.96 -13.23
C THR A 59 -27.56 -16.34 -12.68
N VAL A 60 -27.35 -16.45 -11.36
CA VAL A 60 -26.16 -15.91 -10.70
C VAL A 60 -24.95 -16.80 -10.97
N ASP A 61 -25.11 -18.12 -11.00
CA ASP A 61 -24.06 -19.08 -11.36
C ASP A 61 -23.63 -18.92 -12.84
N TRP A 62 -24.59 -18.73 -13.74
CA TRP A 62 -24.31 -18.43 -15.14
C TRP A 62 -23.50 -17.14 -15.29
N LEU A 63 -23.90 -16.08 -14.57
CA LEU A 63 -23.16 -14.83 -14.53
C LEU A 63 -21.75 -15.04 -13.95
N ALA A 64 -21.64 -15.69 -12.79
CA ALA A 64 -20.38 -15.97 -12.10
C ALA A 64 -19.38 -16.73 -12.99
N THR A 65 -19.87 -17.69 -13.78
CA THR A 65 -19.05 -18.49 -14.70
C THR A 65 -18.41 -17.64 -15.81
N GLY A 66 -19.14 -16.64 -16.33
CA GLY A 66 -18.57 -15.65 -17.25
C GLY A 66 -17.54 -14.73 -16.58
N PHE A 67 -17.78 -14.36 -15.32
CA PHE A 67 -16.89 -13.50 -14.54
C PHE A 67 -15.56 -14.15 -14.17
N TRP A 68 -15.50 -15.48 -14.00
CA TRP A 68 -14.26 -16.20 -13.65
C TRP A 68 -13.10 -15.92 -14.62
N SER A 69 -13.38 -15.84 -15.93
CA SER A 69 -12.38 -15.52 -16.95
C SER A 69 -11.83 -14.09 -16.79
N GLN A 70 -12.65 -13.14 -16.33
CA GLN A 70 -12.27 -11.74 -16.18
C GLN A 70 -11.68 -11.40 -14.81
N ILE A 71 -11.86 -12.25 -13.79
CA ILE A 71 -11.43 -11.96 -12.41
C ILE A 71 -9.91 -11.84 -12.31
N VAL A 72 -9.15 -12.64 -13.07
CA VAL A 72 -7.68 -12.57 -13.13
C VAL A 72 -7.23 -11.24 -13.74
N LEU A 73 -7.85 -10.82 -14.83
CA LEU A 73 -7.56 -9.53 -15.47
C LEU A 73 -7.92 -8.35 -14.54
N ALA A 74 -9.09 -8.41 -13.92
CA ALA A 74 -9.54 -7.40 -12.97
C ALA A 74 -8.58 -7.28 -11.78
N LEU A 75 -8.14 -8.41 -11.22
CA LEU A 75 -7.11 -8.45 -10.17
C LEU A 75 -5.81 -7.78 -10.61
N VAL A 76 -5.29 -8.10 -11.80
CA VAL A 76 -4.07 -7.50 -12.33
C VAL A 76 -4.20 -5.98 -12.48
N ILE A 77 -5.34 -5.50 -13.02
CA ILE A 77 -5.59 -4.06 -13.18
C ILE A 77 -5.74 -3.37 -11.81
N LEU A 78 -6.45 -4.01 -10.88
CA LEU A 78 -6.70 -3.51 -9.53
C LEU A 78 -5.39 -3.31 -8.75
N PHE A 79 -4.48 -4.29 -8.83
CA PHE A 79 -3.19 -4.29 -8.16
C PHE A 79 -2.06 -3.63 -8.98
N HIS A 80 -2.37 -3.15 -10.18
CA HIS A 80 -1.39 -2.52 -11.05
C HIS A 80 -0.70 -1.30 -10.39
N PRO A 81 -1.43 -0.38 -9.71
CA PRO A 81 -0.81 0.75 -9.02
C PRO A 81 0.17 0.33 -7.92
N GLU A 82 -0.14 -0.73 -7.18
CA GLU A 82 0.67 -1.26 -6.08
C GLU A 82 1.96 -1.88 -6.59
N ILE A 83 1.90 -2.68 -7.66
CA ILE A 83 3.08 -3.26 -8.32
C ILE A 83 4.01 -2.13 -8.78
N ARG A 84 3.44 -1.09 -9.40
CA ARG A 84 4.21 0.10 -9.83
C ARG A 84 4.90 0.78 -8.64
N ARG A 85 4.19 1.00 -7.53
CA ARG A 85 4.74 1.62 -6.31
C ARG A 85 5.84 0.76 -5.67
N ALA A 86 5.65 -0.55 -5.62
CA ALA A 86 6.63 -1.49 -5.05
C ALA A 86 7.93 -1.50 -5.86
N LEU A 87 7.84 -1.58 -7.19
CA LEU A 87 9.00 -1.50 -8.07
C LEU A 87 9.71 -0.15 -7.99
N ALA A 88 8.95 0.94 -7.91
CA ALA A 88 9.52 2.28 -7.73
C ALA A 88 10.35 2.38 -6.44
N ARG A 89 9.88 1.78 -5.33
CA ARG A 89 10.63 1.71 -4.06
C ARG A 89 11.91 0.89 -4.17
N ILE A 90 11.89 -0.22 -4.91
CA ILE A 90 13.07 -1.08 -5.11
C ILE A 90 14.12 -0.35 -5.98
N GLY A 91 13.68 0.48 -6.92
CA GLY A 91 14.55 1.30 -7.78
C GLY A 91 15.14 2.53 -7.10
N GLN A 92 14.64 2.93 -5.92
CA GLN A 92 15.23 4.02 -5.13
C GLN A 92 16.51 3.52 -4.46
N SER A 93 17.64 3.78 -5.12
CA SER A 93 18.96 3.39 -4.64
C SER A 93 19.27 4.01 -3.25
N PRO A 94 19.81 3.24 -2.30
CA PRO A 94 20.30 3.76 -1.02
C PRO A 94 21.51 4.70 -1.16
N PHE A 95 22.07 4.85 -2.36
CA PHE A 95 23.27 5.66 -2.61
C PHE A 95 23.03 7.18 -2.54
N ASN A 96 21.77 7.64 -2.58
CA ASN A 96 21.43 9.07 -2.45
C ASN A 96 21.22 9.54 -0.98
N ARG A 97 21.29 8.63 0.01
CA ARG A 97 21.00 8.98 1.42
C ARG A 97 21.94 10.04 2.00
N SER A 98 23.23 10.04 1.63
CA SER A 98 24.20 10.96 2.24
C SER A 98 24.05 12.42 1.80
N LEU A 99 23.55 12.70 0.60
CA LEU A 99 23.21 14.06 0.16
C LEU A 99 21.81 14.46 0.67
N SER A 100 20.90 13.49 0.74
CA SER A 100 19.54 13.66 1.25
C SER A 100 19.50 14.04 2.73
N GLU A 101 20.36 13.48 3.59
CA GLU A 101 20.33 13.79 5.04
C GLU A 101 20.69 15.26 5.35
N ALA A 102 21.65 15.84 4.61
CA ALA A 102 22.05 17.24 4.81
C ALA A 102 20.98 18.21 4.29
N GLU A 103 20.37 17.91 3.14
CA GLU A 103 19.23 18.68 2.62
C GLU A 103 17.99 18.54 3.52
N GLU A 104 17.69 17.33 3.98
CA GLU A 104 16.56 17.05 4.89
C GLU A 104 16.73 17.83 6.21
N SER A 105 17.92 17.83 6.80
CA SER A 105 18.20 18.63 8.00
C SER A 105 17.99 20.13 7.78
N ARG A 106 18.36 20.64 6.60
CA ARG A 106 18.18 22.05 6.25
C ARG A 106 16.70 22.39 6.05
N THR A 107 15.95 21.52 5.37
CA THR A 107 14.51 21.68 5.18
C THR A 107 13.77 21.70 6.51
N ILE A 108 14.12 20.81 7.45
CA ILE A 108 13.52 20.79 8.80
C ILE A 108 13.77 22.11 9.55
N ASP A 109 14.99 22.65 9.49
CA ASP A 109 15.33 23.92 10.13
C ASP A 109 14.54 25.10 9.55
N GLU A 110 14.40 25.16 8.23
CA GLU A 110 13.60 26.20 7.55
C GLU A 110 12.11 26.10 7.90
N ILE A 111 11.55 24.89 7.97
CA ILE A 111 10.16 24.67 8.40
C ILE A 111 9.96 25.10 9.85
N ALA A 112 10.91 24.80 10.75
CA ALA A 112 10.84 25.20 12.14
C ALA A 112 10.86 26.74 12.28
N LYS A 113 11.77 27.41 11.57
CA LYS A 113 11.84 28.88 11.52
C LYS A 113 10.56 29.52 10.96
N ALA A 114 9.99 28.94 9.90
CA ALA A 114 8.74 29.40 9.31
C ALA A 114 7.57 29.26 10.30
N SER A 115 7.47 28.11 10.94
CA SER A 115 6.42 27.82 11.92
C SER A 115 6.45 28.80 13.10
N VAL A 116 7.64 29.11 13.63
CA VAL A 116 7.81 30.12 14.69
C VAL A 116 7.39 31.52 14.20
N ALA A 117 7.76 31.89 12.98
CA ALA A 117 7.39 33.19 12.41
C ALA A 117 5.87 33.32 12.17
N LEU A 118 5.22 32.27 11.65
CA LEU A 118 3.76 32.20 11.48
C LEU A 118 3.03 32.29 12.82
N ALA A 119 3.52 31.56 13.84
CA ALA A 119 2.96 31.59 15.19
C ALA A 119 3.06 33.00 15.83
N ASN A 120 4.22 33.67 15.69
CA ASN A 120 4.41 35.04 16.19
C ASN A 120 3.44 36.04 15.52
N LYS A 121 3.12 35.83 14.24
CA LYS A 121 2.14 36.64 13.50
C LYS A 121 0.69 36.19 13.68
N ARG A 122 0.43 35.09 14.42
CA ARG A 122 -0.88 34.44 14.58
C ARG A 122 -1.52 34.05 13.24
N ILE A 123 -0.72 33.61 12.28
CA ILE A 123 -1.18 33.12 10.98
C ILE A 123 -1.32 31.59 11.08
N GLY A 124 -2.51 31.07 10.78
CA GLY A 124 -2.74 29.62 10.70
C GLY A 124 -2.17 29.05 9.40
N ALA A 125 -1.47 27.92 9.49
CA ALA A 125 -0.93 27.21 8.35
C ALA A 125 -1.04 25.69 8.54
N ILE A 126 -1.14 24.96 7.42
CA ILE A 126 -1.11 23.50 7.38
C ILE A 126 0.07 23.10 6.50
N LEU A 127 1.01 22.36 7.08
CA LEU A 127 2.20 21.86 6.42
C LEU A 127 2.11 20.33 6.41
N VAL A 128 2.16 19.72 5.23
CA VAL A 128 2.07 18.26 5.05
C VAL A 128 3.42 17.76 4.52
N LEU A 129 4.00 16.78 5.20
CA LEU A 129 5.29 16.18 4.83
C LEU A 129 5.04 14.79 4.25
N GLU A 130 5.33 14.63 2.95
CA GLU A 130 5.32 13.33 2.30
C GLU A 130 6.40 12.44 2.93
N ARG A 131 6.06 11.18 3.20
CA ARG A 131 7.02 10.16 3.67
C ARG A 131 6.98 8.97 2.72
N ASP A 132 6.50 7.84 3.22
CA ASP A 132 6.35 6.60 2.47
C ASP A 132 5.16 6.62 1.50
N ILE A 133 4.10 7.32 1.85
CA ILE A 133 2.86 7.35 1.09
C ILE A 133 2.89 8.58 0.19
N ASP A 134 2.94 8.34 -1.13
CA ASP A 134 2.87 9.39 -2.15
C ASP A 134 1.57 10.18 -2.03
N LEU A 135 1.68 11.52 -2.00
CA LEU A 135 0.57 12.44 -1.77
C LEU A 135 0.01 13.05 -3.06
N LYS A 136 0.42 12.59 -4.25
CA LYS A 136 -0.03 13.14 -5.55
C LYS A 136 -1.53 13.39 -5.65
N ASP A 137 -2.36 12.44 -5.22
CA ASP A 137 -3.82 12.55 -5.30
C ASP A 137 -4.38 13.72 -4.47
N VAL A 138 -3.66 14.15 -3.43
CA VAL A 138 -3.99 15.31 -2.58
C VAL A 138 -3.39 16.60 -3.15
N VAL A 139 -2.18 16.53 -3.72
CA VAL A 139 -1.44 17.68 -4.25
C VAL A 139 -2.02 18.17 -5.59
N GLU A 140 -2.67 17.31 -6.39
CA GLU A 140 -3.30 17.68 -7.66
C GLU A 140 -4.38 18.77 -7.54
N MET A 141 -4.97 18.96 -6.36
CA MET A 141 -5.93 20.04 -6.11
C MET A 141 -5.27 21.39 -5.80
N GLY A 142 -3.95 21.41 -5.61
CA GLY A 142 -3.16 22.60 -5.27
C GLY A 142 -2.54 23.30 -6.48
N ILE A 143 -1.79 24.37 -6.20
CA ILE A 143 -0.95 25.03 -7.20
C ILE A 143 0.45 24.38 -7.12
N PRO A 144 0.94 23.75 -8.20
CA PRO A 144 2.25 23.12 -8.18
C PRO A 144 3.34 24.19 -8.03
N MET A 145 4.17 24.04 -7.01
CA MET A 145 5.38 24.85 -6.80
C MET A 145 6.57 23.92 -6.65
N ASP A 146 7.45 23.92 -7.66
CA ASP A 146 8.72 23.20 -7.62
C ASP A 146 9.79 24.12 -7.04
N ALA A 147 9.66 24.41 -5.75
CA ALA A 147 10.46 25.41 -5.05
C ALA A 147 11.27 24.78 -3.91
N VAL A 148 12.48 25.29 -3.71
CA VAL A 148 13.29 24.95 -2.54
C VAL A 148 12.62 25.52 -1.29
N VAL A 149 12.45 24.68 -0.27
CA VAL A 149 11.84 25.10 0.99
C VAL A 149 12.72 26.15 1.67
N SER A 150 12.16 27.33 1.88
CA SER A 150 12.76 28.40 2.69
C SER A 150 11.71 29.02 3.60
N LYS A 151 12.15 29.58 4.72
CA LYS A 151 11.27 30.32 5.62
C LYS A 151 10.49 31.41 4.89
N GLU A 152 11.14 32.17 4.02
CA GLU A 152 10.55 33.30 3.30
C GLU A 152 9.45 32.88 2.33
N LEU A 153 9.52 31.66 1.78
CA LEU A 153 8.48 31.12 0.91
C LEU A 153 7.25 30.67 1.71
N LEU A 154 7.46 30.22 2.95
CA LEU A 154 6.42 29.65 3.81
C LEU A 154 5.66 30.67 4.68
N THR A 155 6.20 31.87 4.91
CA THR A 155 5.63 32.92 5.78
C THR A 155 5.16 34.16 5.05
#